data_AF-A0A8R7P3S3-F1
#
_entry.id   AF-A0A8R7P3S3-F1
#
_cell.length_a   1.000
_cell.length_b   1.000
_cell.length_c   1.000
_cell.angle_alpha   90.00
_cell.angle_beta   90.00
_cell.angle_gamma   90.00
#
_symmetry.space_group_name_H-M   'P 1'
#
loop_
_entity.id
_entity.type
_entity.pdbx_description
1 polymer ?
#
loop_
_entity_poly.entity_id
_entity_poly.type
_entity_poly.pdbx_seq_one_letter_code
_entity_poly.pdbx_strand_id
1 'polypeptide(L)'
;MDEKYRALFDAISKQAGNSRPETEAKEEIHPLQMPHVKLEGAENYSSWAEHAETILISRNLEGYILGTVEKPIEENSKEAQKWKATNALVRAWLLSSISSQIAKQVERIKEASEIWRLLKGTYSGVGNEMLACRIQKELQELG
;
A
#
# COMPACT_ATOMS: atom_id res chain seq x y z
N MET A 1 -5.84 14.29 55.03
CA MET A 1 -5.46 14.44 53.60
C MET A 1 -5.53 15.93 53.32
N ASP A 2 -4.38 16.57 53.16
CA ASP A 2 -4.23 18.02 53.20
C ASP A 2 -4.93 18.73 52.03
N GLU A 3 -5.69 19.78 52.35
CA GLU A 3 -6.49 20.59 51.42
C GLU A 3 -5.64 21.20 50.28
N LYS A 4 -4.35 21.42 50.57
CA LYS A 4 -3.32 21.85 49.63
C LYS A 4 -3.09 20.88 48.46
N TYR A 5 -3.19 19.56 48.70
CA TYR A 5 -3.00 18.57 47.64
C TYR A 5 -4.26 18.41 46.78
N ARG A 6 -5.45 18.69 47.35
CA ARG A 6 -6.71 18.65 46.61
C ARG A 6 -6.79 19.77 45.58
N ALA A 7 -6.37 20.98 45.96
CA ALA A 7 -6.27 22.12 45.04
C ALA A 7 -5.25 21.86 43.91
N LEU A 8 -4.15 21.17 44.20
CA LEU A 8 -3.15 20.81 43.20
C LEU A 8 -3.70 19.79 42.19
N PHE A 9 -4.47 18.80 42.67
CA PHE A 9 -5.09 17.78 41.81
C PHE A 9 -6.19 18.35 40.92
N ASP A 10 -7.02 19.25 41.45
CA ASP A 10 -8.05 19.97 40.69
C ASP A 10 -7.42 20.89 39.63
N ALA A 11 -6.29 21.55 39.94
CA ALA A 11 -5.56 22.36 38.98
C ALA A 11 -4.96 21.52 37.83
N ILE A 12 -4.38 20.35 38.14
CA ILE A 12 -3.83 19.41 37.14
C ILE A 12 -4.96 18.85 36.26
N SER A 13 -6.09 18.47 36.86
CA SER A 13 -7.26 17.93 36.14
C SER A 13 -7.90 18.98 35.24
N LYS A 14 -7.92 20.24 35.67
CA LYS A 14 -8.43 21.37 34.88
C LYS A 14 -7.51 21.73 33.71
N GLN A 15 -6.20 21.54 33.85
CA GLN A 15 -5.24 21.73 32.76
C GLN A 15 -5.28 20.57 31.74
N ALA A 16 -5.64 19.36 32.17
CA ALA A 16 -5.88 18.23 31.27
C ALA A 16 -7.19 18.34 30.46
N GLY A 17 -8.15 19.17 30.90
CA GLY A 17 -9.42 19.44 30.22
C GLY A 17 -9.39 20.59 29.22
N ASN A 18 -8.25 21.26 29.01
CA ASN A 18 -8.14 22.34 28.03
C ASN A 18 -7.79 21.75 26.67
N SER A 19 -8.84 21.54 25.87
CA SER A 19 -8.86 21.31 24.43
C SER A 19 -7.48 21.12 23.80
N ARG A 20 -7.04 19.86 23.69
CA ARG A 20 -6.13 19.51 22.60
C ARG A 20 -6.84 20.01 21.34
N PRO A 21 -6.28 20.94 20.54
CA PRO A 21 -6.64 20.90 19.14
C PRO A 21 -6.34 19.46 18.74
N GLU A 22 -7.35 18.73 18.29
CA GLU A 22 -7.15 17.55 17.48
C GLU A 22 -6.04 17.95 16.53
N THR A 23 -4.87 17.39 16.79
CA THR A 23 -3.74 17.60 15.92
C THR A 23 -4.21 16.83 14.72
N GLU A 24 -4.84 17.53 13.76
CA GLU A 24 -4.71 17.19 12.37
C GLU A 24 -3.22 16.99 12.22
N ALA A 25 -2.81 15.74 12.35
CA ALA A 25 -1.51 15.30 11.94
C ALA A 25 -1.50 15.79 10.51
N LYS A 26 -0.81 16.91 10.29
CA LYS A 26 -0.35 17.28 8.98
C LYS A 26 0.34 15.99 8.55
N GLU A 27 -0.34 15.22 7.71
CA GLU A 27 0.24 14.08 7.02
C GLU A 27 1.34 14.73 6.18
N GLU A 28 2.47 15.06 6.82
CA GLU A 28 3.71 15.35 6.14
C GLU A 28 3.96 14.06 5.38
N ILE A 29 3.69 14.12 4.08
CA ILE A 29 3.90 13.02 3.15
C ILE A 29 5.42 12.87 3.08
N HIS A 30 6.01 12.25 4.09
CA HIS A 30 7.39 11.82 4.06
C HIS A 30 7.49 10.84 2.89
N PRO A 31 8.40 11.09 1.93
CA PRO A 31 8.53 10.23 0.77
C PRO A 31 8.66 8.78 1.21
N LEU A 32 7.83 7.91 0.62
CA LEU A 32 7.95 6.48 0.84
C LEU A 32 9.38 6.07 0.51
N GLN A 33 10.03 5.35 1.43
CA GLN A 33 11.37 4.84 1.22
C GLN A 33 11.40 4.06 -0.09
N MET A 34 12.38 4.31 -0.95
CA MET A 34 12.56 3.51 -2.14
C MET A 34 13.20 2.18 -1.76
N PRO A 35 12.73 1.05 -2.32
CA PRO A 35 13.37 -0.22 -2.05
C PRO A 35 14.79 -0.18 -2.64
N HIS A 36 15.73 -0.78 -1.92
CA HIS A 36 17.12 -0.87 -2.37
C HIS A 36 17.27 -1.77 -3.61
N VAL A 37 16.27 -2.64 -3.85
CA VAL A 37 16.19 -3.54 -4.99
C VAL A 37 15.06 -3.06 -5.89
N LYS A 38 15.32 -2.87 -7.19
CA LYS A 38 14.27 -2.66 -8.19
C LYS A 38 13.86 -4.00 -8.79
N LEU A 39 12.58 -4.19 -9.06
CA LEU A 39 12.13 -5.37 -9.80
C LEU A 39 12.69 -5.34 -11.21
N GLU A 40 13.44 -6.38 -11.59
CA GLU A 40 14.05 -6.51 -12.93
C GLU A 40 13.52 -7.73 -13.67
N GLY A 41 13.07 -8.75 -12.94
CA GLY A 41 12.52 -9.97 -13.49
C GLY A 41 12.11 -10.97 -12.41
N ALA A 42 11.95 -12.22 -12.82
CA ALA A 42 11.53 -13.29 -11.90
C ALA A 42 12.65 -13.65 -10.89
N GLU A 43 13.91 -13.46 -11.27
CA GLU A 43 15.09 -13.76 -10.47
C GLU A 43 15.19 -12.94 -9.18
N ASN A 44 14.64 -11.73 -9.17
CA ASN A 44 14.69 -10.85 -8.00
C ASN A 44 13.30 -10.48 -7.44
N TYR A 45 12.23 -11.08 -7.97
CA TYR A 45 10.87 -10.81 -7.54
C TYR A 45 10.67 -11.03 -6.05
N SER A 46 11.09 -12.17 -5.50
CA SER A 46 10.85 -12.49 -4.08
C SER A 46 11.50 -11.47 -3.15
N SER A 47 12.74 -11.05 -3.46
CA SER A 47 13.45 -10.03 -2.69
C SER A 47 12.80 -8.64 -2.83
N TRP A 48 12.39 -8.26 -4.05
CA TRP A 48 11.69 -7.00 -4.28
C TRP A 48 10.33 -6.97 -3.55
N ALA A 49 9.56 -8.05 -3.64
CA ALA A 49 8.22 -8.16 -3.05
C ALA A 49 8.29 -8.03 -1.52
N GLU A 50 9.23 -8.71 -0.87
CA GLU A 50 9.45 -8.63 0.57
C GLU A 50 9.75 -7.19 1.02
N HIS A 51 10.64 -6.49 0.32
CA HIS A 51 10.95 -5.09 0.62
C HIS A 51 9.74 -4.18 0.38
N ALA A 52 9.00 -4.42 -0.71
CA ALA A 52 7.84 -3.60 -1.05
C ALA A 52 6.70 -3.77 -0.03
N GLU A 53 6.38 -4.99 0.35
CA GLU A 53 5.41 -5.28 1.41
C GLU A 53 5.85 -4.66 2.73
N THR A 54 7.11 -4.84 3.14
CA THR A 54 7.65 -4.25 4.38
C THR A 54 7.51 -2.73 4.41
N ILE A 55 7.87 -2.04 3.32
CA ILE A 55 7.77 -0.58 3.22
C ILE A 55 6.30 -0.13 3.31
N LEU A 56 5.39 -0.80 2.61
CA LEU A 56 3.98 -0.43 2.59
C LEU A 56 3.29 -0.72 3.92
N ILE A 57 3.58 -1.86 4.56
CA ILE A 57 3.11 -2.20 5.91
C ILE A 57 3.58 -1.15 6.92
N SER A 58 4.85 -0.72 6.86
CA SER A 58 5.38 0.31 7.76
C SER A 58 4.65 1.66 7.66
N ARG A 59 3.84 1.84 6.61
CA ARG A 59 3.08 3.07 6.31
C ARG A 59 1.57 2.85 6.33
N ASN A 60 1.08 1.66 6.68
CA ASN A 60 -0.33 1.27 6.62
C ASN A 60 -0.94 1.45 5.21
N LEU A 61 -0.17 1.12 4.17
CA LEU A 61 -0.56 1.25 2.76
C LEU A 61 -0.75 -0.09 2.05
N GLU A 62 -0.48 -1.21 2.72
CA GLU A 62 -0.57 -2.56 2.18
C GLU A 62 -1.97 -2.88 1.64
N GLY A 63 -3.02 -2.33 2.25
CA GLY A 63 -4.38 -2.56 1.79
C GLY A 63 -4.66 -2.05 0.37
N TYR A 64 -3.88 -1.09 -0.13
CA TYR A 64 -3.99 -0.59 -1.52
C TYR A 64 -3.37 -1.54 -2.54
N ILE A 65 -2.36 -2.35 -2.16
CA ILE A 65 -1.79 -3.37 -3.05
C ILE A 65 -2.54 -4.71 -2.93
N LEU A 66 -3.14 -4.98 -1.78
CA LEU A 66 -3.98 -6.17 -1.57
C LEU A 66 -5.41 -5.99 -2.07
N GLY A 67 -5.84 -4.75 -2.30
CA GLY A 67 -7.22 -4.44 -2.69
C GLY A 67 -8.24 -4.58 -1.56
N THR A 68 -7.78 -4.65 -0.30
CA THR A 68 -8.66 -4.69 0.88
C THR A 68 -9.25 -3.33 1.22
N VAL A 69 -8.64 -2.24 0.75
CA VAL A 69 -9.22 -0.90 0.82
C VAL A 69 -10.07 -0.67 -0.42
N GLU A 70 -11.37 -0.89 -0.29
CA GLU A 70 -12.32 -0.77 -1.39
C GLU A 70 -12.44 0.68 -1.91
N LYS A 71 -12.59 0.82 -3.22
CA LYS A 71 -12.89 2.10 -3.86
C LYS A 71 -14.28 2.56 -3.41
N PRO A 72 -14.43 3.77 -2.82
CA PRO A 72 -15.73 4.26 -2.41
C PRO A 72 -16.68 4.43 -3.60
N ILE A 73 -17.97 4.08 -3.38
CA ILE A 73 -19.03 4.15 -4.41
C ILE A 73 -19.33 5.61 -4.78
N GLU A 74 -19.38 6.50 -3.78
CA GLU A 74 -19.67 7.91 -3.98
C GLU A 74 -18.41 8.67 -4.40
N GLU A 75 -18.24 8.89 -5.71
CA GLU A 75 -16.99 9.42 -6.28
C GLU A 75 -16.61 10.85 -5.85
N ASN A 76 -17.58 11.61 -5.34
CA ASN A 76 -17.43 13.01 -4.89
C ASN A 76 -17.25 13.14 -3.37
N SER A 77 -17.28 12.03 -2.63
CA SER A 77 -17.04 12.02 -1.19
C SER A 77 -15.59 12.38 -0.84
N LYS A 78 -15.36 12.87 0.38
CA LYS A 78 -14.01 13.15 0.88
C LYS A 78 -13.18 11.86 0.94
N GLU A 79 -13.85 10.76 1.25
CA GLU A 79 -13.31 9.41 1.31
C GLU A 79 -12.83 8.96 -0.06
N ALA A 80 -13.61 9.19 -1.12
CA ALA A 80 -13.20 8.90 -2.50
C ALA A 80 -12.01 9.73 -2.94
N GLN A 81 -11.94 11.01 -2.55
CA GLN A 81 -10.79 11.87 -2.84
C GLN A 81 -9.53 11.37 -2.11
N LYS A 82 -9.64 11.02 -0.82
CA LYS A 82 -8.54 10.44 -0.04
C LYS A 82 -8.05 9.13 -0.66
N TRP A 83 -8.97 8.22 -0.98
CA TRP A 83 -8.64 6.95 -1.63
C TRP A 83 -7.92 7.17 -2.97
N LYS A 84 -8.43 8.07 -3.82
CA LYS A 84 -7.83 8.40 -5.13
C LYS A 84 -6.39 8.92 -4.96
N ALA A 85 -6.17 9.82 -4.00
CA ALA A 85 -4.85 10.38 -3.72
C ALA A 85 -3.87 9.31 -3.22
N THR A 86 -4.28 8.48 -2.26
CA THR A 86 -3.42 7.42 -1.71
C THR A 86 -3.15 6.32 -2.74
N ASN A 87 -4.15 5.89 -3.51
CA ASN A 87 -3.94 4.95 -4.62
C ASN A 87 -2.95 5.51 -5.65
N ALA A 88 -3.06 6.80 -6.01
CA ALA A 88 -2.11 7.44 -6.93
C ALA A 88 -0.68 7.48 -6.36
N LEU A 89 -0.53 7.72 -5.05
CA LEU A 89 0.76 7.68 -4.35
C LEU A 89 1.39 6.28 -4.43
N VAL A 90 0.66 5.24 -4.02
CA VAL A 90 1.15 3.86 -4.04
C VAL A 90 1.49 3.42 -5.46
N ARG A 91 0.67 3.82 -6.44
CA ARG A 91 0.93 3.57 -7.86
C ARG A 91 2.22 4.24 -8.34
N ALA A 92 2.43 5.52 -8.05
CA ALA A 92 3.65 6.22 -8.43
C ALA A 92 4.89 5.59 -7.79
N TRP A 93 4.77 5.16 -6.53
CA TRP A 93 5.82 4.45 -5.81
C TRP A 93 6.14 3.09 -6.46
N LEU A 94 5.12 2.29 -6.79
CA LEU A 94 5.28 1.00 -7.48
C LEU A 94 6.02 1.19 -8.81
N LEU A 95 5.58 2.13 -9.65
CA LEU A 95 6.23 2.42 -10.93
C LEU A 95 7.70 2.87 -10.79
N SER A 96 8.03 3.52 -9.67
CA SER A 96 9.40 3.96 -9.37
C SER A 96 10.27 2.83 -8.78
N SER A 97 9.63 1.82 -8.18
CA SER A 97 10.27 0.66 -7.54
C SER A 97 10.62 -0.48 -8.50
N ILE A 98 10.23 -0.38 -9.77
CA ILE A 98 10.44 -1.41 -10.79
C ILE A 98 11.34 -0.86 -11.92
N SER A 99 11.89 -1.76 -12.74
CA SER A 99 12.70 -1.35 -13.90
C SER A 99 11.84 -0.59 -14.92
N SER A 100 12.47 0.29 -15.69
CA SER A 100 11.76 1.11 -16.70
C SER A 100 11.08 0.26 -17.78
N GLN A 101 11.65 -0.91 -18.09
CA GLN A 101 11.05 -1.87 -19.03
C GLN A 101 9.76 -2.47 -18.49
N ILE A 102 9.71 -2.81 -17.20
CA ILE A 102 8.51 -3.34 -16.55
C ILE A 102 7.48 -2.22 -16.33
N ALA A 103 7.93 -1.03 -15.91
CA ALA A 103 7.07 0.14 -15.71
C ALA A 103 6.23 0.47 -16.96
N LYS A 104 6.84 0.46 -18.14
CA LYS A 104 6.15 0.70 -19.42
C LYS A 104 5.02 -0.30 -19.70
N GLN A 105 5.09 -1.52 -19.18
CA GLN A 105 4.06 -2.55 -19.38
C GLN A 105 2.83 -2.31 -18.50
N VAL A 106 3.01 -1.67 -17.34
CA VAL A 106 1.97 -1.52 -16.30
C VAL A 106 1.54 -0.07 -16.08
N GLU A 107 2.20 0.92 -16.70
CA GLU A 107 1.96 2.36 -16.49
C GLU A 107 0.55 2.82 -16.87
N ARG A 108 -0.24 2.06 -17.63
CA ARG A 108 -1.62 2.44 -17.97
C ARG A 108 -2.65 1.95 -16.96
N ILE A 109 -2.27 1.05 -16.06
CA ILE A 109 -3.14 0.51 -15.01
C ILE A 109 -3.38 1.60 -13.97
N LYS A 110 -4.65 1.83 -13.57
CA LYS A 110 -5.03 2.93 -12.68
C LYS A 110 -4.99 2.58 -11.19
N GLU A 111 -5.10 1.30 -10.87
CA GLU A 111 -5.19 0.81 -9.49
C GLU A 111 -3.89 0.14 -9.08
N ALA A 112 -3.39 0.49 -7.90
CA ALA A 112 -2.14 -0.06 -7.36
C ALA A 112 -2.25 -1.57 -7.12
N SER A 113 -3.41 -2.04 -6.66
CA SER A 113 -3.75 -3.45 -6.46
C SER A 113 -3.60 -4.26 -7.75
N GLU A 114 -4.06 -3.72 -8.87
CA GLU A 114 -4.00 -4.37 -10.17
C GLU A 114 -2.57 -4.44 -10.72
N ILE A 115 -1.76 -3.39 -10.51
CA ILE A 115 -0.32 -3.43 -10.81
C ILE A 115 0.35 -4.53 -9.99
N TRP A 116 0.11 -4.54 -8.68
CA TRP A 116 0.68 -5.53 -7.77
C TRP A 116 0.34 -6.97 -8.18
N ARG A 117 -0.95 -7.22 -8.46
CA ARG A 117 -1.46 -8.51 -8.92
C ARG A 117 -0.80 -8.96 -10.21
N LEU A 118 -0.65 -8.07 -11.18
CA LEU A 118 0.00 -8.39 -12.46
C LEU A 118 1.49 -8.70 -12.26
N LEU A 119 2.22 -7.89 -11.50
CA LEU A 119 3.64 -8.13 -11.19
C LEU A 119 3.81 -9.48 -10.48
N LYS A 120 2.96 -9.79 -9.50
CA LYS A 120 2.94 -11.09 -8.82
C LYS A 120 2.65 -12.23 -9.79
N GLY A 121 1.63 -12.12 -10.62
CA GLY A 121 1.30 -13.15 -11.62
C GLY A 121 2.45 -13.42 -12.59
N THR A 122 3.10 -12.37 -13.08
CA THR A 122 4.15 -12.47 -14.10
C THR A 122 5.49 -12.97 -13.53
N TYR A 123 5.91 -12.48 -12.36
CA TYR A 123 7.28 -12.63 -11.88
C TYR A 123 7.45 -13.55 -10.65
N SER A 124 6.37 -13.94 -9.97
CA SER A 124 6.48 -14.86 -8.81
C SER A 124 6.80 -16.31 -9.17
N GLY A 125 6.84 -16.66 -10.47
CA GLY A 125 6.92 -18.03 -10.96
C GLY A 125 5.57 -18.77 -10.98
N VAL A 126 4.62 -18.39 -10.11
CA VAL A 126 3.33 -19.07 -9.96
C VAL A 126 2.40 -18.88 -11.17
N GLY A 127 2.39 -17.72 -11.83
CA GLY A 127 1.53 -17.49 -12.99
C GLY A 127 2.00 -18.20 -14.26
N ASN A 128 3.31 -18.39 -14.43
CA ASN A 128 3.86 -19.18 -15.54
C ASN A 128 3.58 -20.69 -15.35
N GLU A 129 3.65 -21.20 -14.13
CA GLU A 129 3.25 -22.58 -13.81
C GLU A 129 1.76 -22.81 -14.03
N MET A 130 0.90 -21.84 -13.68
CA MET A 130 -0.54 -21.95 -13.87
C MET A 130 -0.96 -21.89 -15.35
N LEU A 131 -0.27 -21.08 -16.17
CA LEU A 131 -0.43 -21.06 -17.62
C LEU A 131 0.09 -22.35 -18.26
N ALA A 132 1.25 -22.85 -17.83
CA ALA A 132 1.80 -24.12 -18.28
C ALA A 132 0.85 -25.29 -17.96
N CYS A 133 0.27 -25.33 -16.75
CA CYS A 133 -0.72 -26.33 -16.36
C CYS A 133 -2.00 -26.24 -17.20
N ARG A 134 -2.50 -25.03 -17.48
CA ARG A 134 -3.69 -24.85 -18.32
C ARG A 134 -3.47 -25.36 -19.74
N ILE A 135 -2.35 -25.00 -20.35
CA ILE A 135 -1.99 -25.45 -21.70
C ILE A 135 -1.80 -26.98 -21.73
N GLN A 136 -1.13 -27.55 -20.73
CA GLN A 136 -1.00 -29.01 -20.62
C GLN A 136 -2.35 -29.71 -20.51
N LYS A 137 -3.28 -29.15 -19.73
CA LYS A 137 -4.61 -29.72 -19.54
C LYS A 137 -5.44 -29.69 -20.83
N GLU A 138 -5.40 -28.60 -21.58
CA GLU A 138 -6.06 -28.51 -22.89
C GLU A 138 -5.45 -29.50 -23.91
N LEU A 139 -4.14 -29.73 -23.89
CA LEU A 139 -3.50 -30.74 -24.74
C LEU A 139 -3.87 -32.18 -24.36
N GLN A 140 -4.10 -32.47 -23.07
CA GLN A 140 -4.55 -33.78 -22.60
C GLN A 140 -6.03 -34.05 -22.87
N GLU A 141 -6.87 -33.02 -22.94
CA GLU A 141 -8.30 -33.14 -23.26
C GLU A 141 -8.57 -33.26 -24.77
N LEU A 142 -7.55 -33.01 -25.62
CA LEU A 142 -7.61 -33.09 -27.08
C LEU A 142 -7.00 -34.38 -27.67
N GLY A 143 -6.48 -35.29 -26.83
CA GLY A 143 -5.93 -36.60 -27.23
C GLY A 143 -6.83 -37.75 -26.78
#